data_AF-A0A1G8M9P5-F1
#
_entry.id   AF-A0A1G8M9P5-F1
#
_cell.length_a   1.000
_cell.length_b   1.000
_cell.length_c   1.000
_cell.angle_alpha   90.00
_cell.angle_beta   90.00
_cell.angle_gamma   90.00
#
_symmetry.space_group_name_H-M   'P 1'
#
loop_
_entity.id
_entity.type
_entity.pdbx_description
1 polymer ?
#
loop_
_entity_poly.entity_id
_entity_poly.type
_entity_poly.pdbx_seq_one_letter_code
_entity_poly.pdbx_strand_id
1 'polypeptide(L)'
;MLIFTLLSCKQKVVDGIEIGQDLYVGQSLKQNKKLSELITQTLNKDPNALSELTEFWCGGGAGCYDLGFVTTQLVYRIGENDFIKMAEKLTEKQKGSLSGLLSVGFEYGNYTDKNVVTEFPRLNKLLTE
;
A
#
# COMPACT_ATOMS: atom_id res chain seq x y z
N MET A 1 29.74 -27.61 -3.33
CA MET A 1 29.20 -26.65 -2.34
C MET A 1 28.81 -25.39 -3.11
N LEU A 2 27.55 -25.30 -3.56
CA LEU A 2 27.06 -24.12 -4.27
C LEU A 2 26.76 -23.05 -3.21
N ILE A 3 27.57 -21.99 -3.16
CA ILE A 3 27.30 -20.83 -2.32
C ILE A 3 26.29 -19.96 -3.07
N PHE A 4 25.01 -20.08 -2.72
CA PHE A 4 24.00 -19.08 -3.10
C PHE A 4 24.26 -17.82 -2.28
N THR A 5 25.02 -16.88 -2.83
CA THR A 5 25.03 -15.51 -2.33
C THR A 5 23.67 -14.88 -2.67
N LEU A 6 22.73 -14.93 -1.73
CA LEU A 6 21.52 -14.11 -1.80
C LEU A 6 21.95 -12.64 -1.66
N LEU A 7 22.32 -12.02 -2.77
CA LEU A 7 22.42 -10.57 -2.87
C LEU A 7 21.03 -10.01 -2.64
N SER A 8 20.75 -9.66 -1.39
CA SER A 8 19.46 -9.12 -1.02
C SER A 8 19.42 -7.66 -1.43
N CYS A 9 19.00 -7.43 -2.67
CA CYS A 9 18.71 -6.10 -3.18
C CYS A 9 17.32 -5.65 -2.73
N LYS A 10 17.09 -4.34 -2.79
CA LYS A 10 15.73 -3.83 -2.69
C LYS A 10 14.88 -4.37 -3.84
N GLN A 11 13.61 -4.64 -3.58
CA GLN A 11 12.61 -5.03 -4.56
C GLN A 11 11.81 -3.80 -4.97
N LYS A 12 11.74 -3.55 -6.27
CA LYS A 12 10.89 -2.49 -6.85
C LYS A 12 9.49 -2.98 -7.20
N VAL A 13 9.33 -4.28 -7.43
CA VAL A 13 8.04 -4.93 -7.71
C VAL A 13 7.90 -6.13 -6.79
N VAL A 14 6.73 -6.25 -6.15
CA VAL A 14 6.41 -7.32 -5.19
C VAL A 14 5.06 -7.91 -5.55
N ASP A 15 5.01 -9.18 -5.96
CA ASP A 15 3.78 -9.88 -6.35
C ASP A 15 2.92 -9.13 -7.39
N GLY A 16 3.58 -8.38 -8.27
CA GLY A 16 2.94 -7.56 -9.31
C GLY A 16 2.52 -6.15 -8.86
N ILE A 17 2.76 -5.77 -7.60
CA ILE A 17 2.59 -4.41 -7.09
C ILE A 17 3.88 -3.63 -7.30
N GLU A 18 3.82 -2.51 -8.02
CA GLU A 18 4.97 -1.64 -8.22
C GLU A 18 5.13 -0.66 -7.05
N ILE A 19 6.34 -0.59 -6.50
CA ILE A 19 6.75 0.42 -5.53
C ILE A 19 7.32 1.60 -6.31
N GLY A 20 6.69 2.76 -6.14
CA GLY A 20 7.10 4.00 -6.79
C GLY A 20 8.55 4.39 -6.47
N GLN A 21 9.15 5.18 -7.37
CA GLN A 21 10.59 5.39 -7.40
C GLN A 21 11.11 6.14 -6.17
N ASP A 22 10.38 7.14 -5.68
CA ASP A 22 10.82 7.97 -4.55
C ASP A 22 10.79 7.18 -3.25
N LEU A 23 9.73 6.38 -3.05
CA LEU A 23 9.65 5.44 -1.92
C LEU A 23 10.73 4.37 -2.01
N TYR A 24 10.93 3.77 -3.19
CA TYR A 24 11.94 2.73 -3.40
C TYR A 24 13.36 3.24 -3.12
N VAL A 25 13.72 4.41 -3.63
CA VAL A 25 15.05 5.00 -3.43
C VAL A 25 15.23 5.47 -1.98
N GLY A 26 14.22 6.11 -1.40
CA GLY A 26 14.26 6.67 -0.04
C GLY A 26 14.33 5.66 1.10
N GLN A 27 14.02 4.38 0.84
CA GLN A 27 14.08 3.32 1.85
C GLN A 27 15.51 2.82 2.11
N SER A 28 15.76 2.26 3.29
CA SER A 28 16.85 1.30 3.51
C SER A 28 16.48 -0.08 2.96
N LEU A 29 17.46 -0.99 2.82
CA LEU A 29 17.17 -2.38 2.45
C LEU A 29 16.18 -3.06 3.42
N LYS A 30 16.33 -2.79 4.72
CA LYS A 30 15.44 -3.34 5.76
C LYS A 30 14.01 -2.83 5.61
N GLN A 31 13.83 -1.53 5.37
CA GLN A 31 12.51 -0.94 5.17
C GLN A 31 11.85 -1.48 3.90
N ASN A 32 12.62 -1.61 2.81
CA ASN A 32 12.09 -2.17 1.58
C ASN A 32 11.64 -3.62 1.75
N LYS A 33 12.44 -4.48 2.43
CA LYS A 33 12.00 -5.84 2.77
C LYS A 33 10.71 -5.85 3.59
N LYS A 34 10.63 -4.98 4.61
CA LYS A 34 9.42 -4.87 5.43
C LYS A 34 8.22 -4.45 4.60
N LEU A 35 8.38 -3.49 3.69
CA LEU A 35 7.31 -3.09 2.77
C LEU A 35 6.91 -4.26 1.86
N SER A 36 7.87 -5.00 1.31
CA SER A 36 7.58 -6.19 0.51
C SER A 36 6.76 -7.22 1.28
N GLU A 37 7.16 -7.52 2.52
CA GLU A 37 6.42 -8.44 3.40
C GLU A 37 4.99 -7.95 3.65
N LEU A 38 4.81 -6.65 3.93
CA LEU A 38 3.49 -6.06 4.14
C LEU A 38 2.63 -6.12 2.88
N ILE A 39 3.21 -5.88 1.69
CA ILE A 39 2.50 -6.03 0.40
C ILE A 39 2.02 -7.47 0.23
N THR A 40 2.91 -8.45 0.35
CA THR A 40 2.59 -9.88 0.20
C THR A 40 1.53 -10.32 1.21
N GLN A 41 1.66 -9.94 2.48
CA GLN A 41 0.69 -10.31 3.52
C GLN A 41 -0.67 -9.63 3.32
N THR A 42 -0.70 -8.37 2.88
CA THR A 42 -1.94 -7.67 2.55
C THR A 42 -2.65 -8.33 1.37
N LEU A 43 -1.92 -8.74 0.32
CA LEU A 43 -2.47 -9.51 -0.81
C LEU A 43 -3.05 -10.86 -0.37
N ASN A 44 -2.48 -11.46 0.68
CA ASN A 44 -3.01 -12.68 1.32
C ASN A 44 -4.16 -12.40 2.31
N LYS A 45 -4.70 -11.17 2.30
CA LYS A 45 -5.85 -10.73 3.08
C LYS A 45 -5.60 -10.71 4.59
N ASP A 46 -4.36 -10.48 5.02
CA ASP A 46 -4.01 -10.30 6.43
C ASP A 46 -4.35 -8.86 6.90
N PRO A 47 -5.33 -8.67 7.81
CA PRO A 47 -5.71 -7.34 8.28
C PRO A 47 -4.62 -6.66 9.13
N ASN A 48 -3.73 -7.42 9.80
CA ASN A 48 -2.64 -6.84 10.58
C ASN A 48 -1.59 -6.22 9.66
N ALA A 49 -1.34 -6.85 8.51
CA ALA A 49 -0.45 -6.29 7.50
C ALA A 49 -1.00 -4.99 6.92
N LEU A 50 -2.31 -4.91 6.66
CA LEU A 50 -2.95 -3.65 6.25
C LEU A 50 -2.81 -2.58 7.34
N SER A 51 -3.07 -2.93 8.59
CA SER A 51 -2.88 -2.03 9.75
C SER A 51 -1.46 -1.45 9.77
N GLU A 52 -0.44 -2.31 9.71
CA GLU A 52 0.96 -1.87 9.68
C GLU A 52 1.30 -1.05 8.42
N LEU A 53 0.70 -1.36 7.27
CA LEU A 53 0.89 -0.59 6.04
C LEU A 53 0.40 0.85 6.18
N THR A 54 -0.73 1.07 6.86
CA THR A 54 -1.27 2.44 7.10
C THR A 54 -0.38 3.31 7.98
N GLU A 55 0.59 2.71 8.66
CA GLU A 55 1.54 3.38 9.56
C GLU A 55 2.98 3.31 9.04
N PHE A 56 3.18 2.75 7.84
CA PHE A 56 4.51 2.55 7.28
C PHE A 56 5.22 3.88 7.01
N TRP A 57 6.46 4.01 7.48
CA TRP A 57 7.26 5.21 7.26
C TRP A 57 7.69 5.34 5.79
N CYS A 58 7.03 6.24 5.06
CA CYS A 58 7.25 6.52 3.64
C CYS A 58 8.32 7.58 3.34
N GLY A 59 9.01 8.12 4.35
CA GLY A 59 10.04 9.15 4.15
C GLY A 59 9.51 10.58 3.92
N GLY A 60 8.19 10.78 3.94
CA GLY A 60 7.54 12.07 3.70
C GLY A 60 7.35 12.40 2.21
N GLY A 61 6.60 13.46 1.92
CA GLY A 61 6.43 14.02 0.58
C GLY A 61 6.10 12.97 -0.50
N ALA A 62 6.89 12.96 -1.57
CA ALA A 62 6.72 12.08 -2.73
C ALA A 62 6.72 10.58 -2.39
N GLY A 63 7.51 10.15 -1.39
CA GLY A 63 7.51 8.75 -0.96
C GLY A 63 6.16 8.31 -0.38
N CYS A 64 5.39 9.22 0.21
CA CYS A 64 4.04 8.91 0.71
C CYS A 64 2.99 8.91 -0.41
N TYR A 65 3.22 9.62 -1.52
CA TYR A 65 2.40 9.50 -2.73
C TYR A 65 2.59 8.12 -3.37
N ASP A 66 3.84 7.66 -3.45
CA ASP A 66 4.18 6.31 -3.89
C ASP A 66 3.59 5.22 -2.98
N LEU A 67 3.54 5.43 -1.66
CA LEU A 67 2.85 4.50 -0.75
C LEU A 67 1.34 4.51 -0.99
N GLY A 68 0.76 5.67 -1.32
CA GLY A 68 -0.63 5.78 -1.77
C GLY A 68 -0.88 5.00 -3.05
N PHE A 69 0.04 5.09 -4.02
CA PHE A 69 -0.02 4.34 -5.26
C PHE A 69 0.04 2.82 -5.02
N VAL A 70 0.94 2.35 -4.14
CA VAL A 70 1.01 0.95 -3.69
C VAL A 70 -0.33 0.52 -3.07
N THR A 71 -0.85 1.32 -2.14
CA THR A 71 -2.14 1.04 -1.46
C THR A 71 -3.29 0.94 -2.45
N THR A 72 -3.34 1.82 -3.44
CA THR A 72 -4.38 1.82 -4.47
C THR A 72 -4.32 0.56 -5.34
N GLN A 73 -3.12 0.14 -5.76
CA GLN A 73 -2.93 -1.13 -6.49
C GLN A 73 -3.40 -2.33 -5.67
N LEU A 74 -3.15 -2.35 -4.35
CA LEU A 74 -3.61 -3.41 -3.46
C LEU A 74 -5.15 -3.52 -3.44
N VAL A 75 -5.87 -2.39 -3.38
CA VAL A 75 -7.35 -2.41 -3.45
C VAL A 75 -7.83 -3.01 -4.77
N TYR A 76 -7.26 -2.60 -5.91
CA TYR A 76 -7.61 -3.21 -7.21
C TYR A 76 -7.31 -4.70 -7.26
N ARG A 77 -6.16 -5.12 -6.72
CA ARG A 77 -5.71 -6.51 -6.81
C ARG A 77 -6.52 -7.46 -5.94
N ILE A 78 -6.95 -6.99 -4.76
CA ILE A 78 -7.74 -7.77 -3.78
C ILE A 78 -9.24 -7.70 -4.10
N GLY A 79 -9.69 -6.57 -4.66
CA GLY A 79 -11.09 -6.26 -4.89
C GLY A 79 -11.75 -5.62 -3.67
N GLU A 80 -12.60 -4.61 -3.93
CA GLU A 80 -13.21 -3.76 -2.90
C GLU A 80 -13.89 -4.55 -1.76
N ASN A 81 -14.68 -5.58 -2.09
CA ASN A 81 -15.40 -6.41 -1.11
C ASN A 81 -14.49 -7.05 -0.07
N ASP A 82 -13.38 -7.63 -0.51
CA ASP A 82 -12.47 -8.33 0.39
C ASP A 82 -11.54 -7.35 1.10
N PHE A 83 -11.21 -6.22 0.45
CA PHE A 83 -10.45 -5.14 1.07
C PHE A 83 -11.22 -4.50 2.23
N ILE A 84 -12.53 -4.28 2.07
CA ILE A 84 -13.41 -3.75 3.12
C ILE A 84 -13.36 -4.61 4.39
N LYS A 85 -13.40 -5.95 4.27
CA LYS A 85 -13.34 -6.86 5.43
C LYS A 85 -12.07 -6.69 6.26
N MET A 86 -10.96 -6.32 5.61
CA MET A 86 -9.73 -5.98 6.32
C MET A 86 -9.80 -4.57 6.92
N ALA A 87 -10.26 -3.60 6.14
CA ALA A 87 -10.38 -2.21 6.56
C ALA A 87 -11.33 -2.01 7.77
N GLU A 88 -12.35 -2.86 7.91
CA GLU A 88 -13.25 -2.90 9.07
C GLU A 88 -12.53 -3.23 10.40
N LYS A 89 -11.33 -3.82 10.34
CA LYS A 89 -10.51 -4.13 11.52
C LYS A 89 -9.59 -2.99 11.94
N LEU A 90 -9.50 -1.93 11.14
CA LEU A 90 -8.66 -0.77 11.42
C LEU A 90 -9.32 0.12 12.49
N THR A 91 -8.47 0.75 13.29
CA THR A 91 -8.90 1.86 14.17
C THR A 91 -9.28 3.08 13.34
N GLU A 92 -10.04 4.02 13.92
CA GLU A 92 -10.42 5.27 13.22
C GLU A 92 -9.21 6.08 12.73
N LYS A 93 -8.12 6.12 13.52
CA LYS A 93 -6.87 6.74 13.10
C LYS A 93 -6.31 6.07 11.84
N GLN A 94 -6.29 4.75 11.80
CA GLN A 94 -5.76 3.98 10.67
C GLN A 94 -6.66 4.06 9.44
N LYS A 95 -7.99 4.13 9.62
CA LYS A 95 -8.91 4.44 8.52
C LYS A 95 -8.64 5.82 7.94
N GLY A 96 -8.39 6.83 8.79
CA GLY A 96 -7.95 8.16 8.36
C GLY A 96 -6.66 8.12 7.55
N SER A 97 -5.65 7.38 8.02
CA SER A 97 -4.40 7.16 7.27
C SER A 97 -4.64 6.47 5.92
N LEU A 98 -5.47 5.42 5.90
CA LEU A 98 -5.82 4.69 4.68
C LEU A 98 -6.55 5.59 3.68
N SER A 99 -7.48 6.42 4.14
CA SER A 99 -8.19 7.40 3.33
C SER A 99 -7.21 8.39 2.68
N GLY A 100 -6.27 8.92 3.46
CA GLY A 100 -5.22 9.81 2.95
C GLY A 100 -4.33 9.14 1.90
N LEU A 101 -3.91 7.90 2.14
CA LEU A 101 -3.12 7.11 1.18
C LEU A 101 -3.87 6.87 -0.13
N LEU A 102 -5.16 6.52 -0.07
CA LEU A 102 -5.97 6.33 -1.27
C LEU A 102 -6.15 7.64 -2.04
N SER A 103 -6.39 8.76 -1.34
CA SER A 103 -6.52 10.07 -1.97
C SER A 103 -5.27 10.43 -2.80
N VAL A 104 -4.08 10.37 -2.18
CA VAL A 104 -2.83 10.70 -2.89
C VAL A 104 -2.45 9.63 -3.91
N GLY A 105 -2.84 8.37 -3.69
CA GLY A 105 -2.62 7.28 -4.64
C GLY A 105 -3.38 7.48 -5.95
N PHE A 106 -4.60 7.98 -5.90
CA PHE A 106 -5.35 8.37 -7.10
C PHE A 106 -4.78 9.62 -7.76
N GLU A 107 -4.44 10.65 -6.96
CA GLU A 107 -3.93 11.93 -7.46
C GLU A 107 -2.59 11.78 -8.21
N TYR A 108 -1.66 10.99 -7.67
CA TYR A 108 -0.30 10.87 -8.20
C TYR A 108 0.01 9.55 -8.90
N GLY A 109 -0.87 8.54 -8.78
CA GLY A 109 -0.68 7.19 -9.32
C GLY A 109 -1.06 6.99 -10.79
N ASN A 110 -1.16 8.07 -11.57
CA ASN A 110 -1.55 8.03 -12.98
C ASN A 110 -2.97 7.44 -13.23
N TYR A 111 -3.88 7.65 -12.29
CA TYR A 111 -5.30 7.28 -12.42
C TYR A 111 -6.12 8.51 -12.85
N THR A 112 -5.85 9.02 -14.06
CA THR A 112 -6.54 10.20 -14.61
C THR A 112 -8.07 10.01 -14.55
N ASP A 113 -8.78 11.05 -14.08
CA ASP A 113 -10.24 11.09 -13.92
C ASP A 113 -10.86 10.06 -12.97
N LYS A 114 -10.06 9.36 -12.17
CA LYS A 114 -10.52 8.39 -11.18
C LYS A 114 -10.24 8.89 -9.76
N ASN A 115 -11.07 8.45 -8.82
CA ASN A 115 -10.87 8.70 -7.39
C ASN A 115 -11.50 7.60 -6.56
N VAL A 116 -11.18 7.57 -5.26
CA VAL A 116 -11.71 6.55 -4.34
C VAL A 116 -13.24 6.56 -4.24
N VAL A 117 -13.89 7.72 -4.41
CA VAL A 117 -15.36 7.85 -4.36
C VAL A 117 -16.03 7.13 -5.52
N THR A 118 -15.43 7.18 -6.70
CA THR A 118 -15.98 6.59 -7.94
C THR A 118 -15.56 5.13 -8.11
N GLU A 119 -14.30 4.81 -7.85
CA GLU A 119 -13.78 3.45 -8.06
C GLU A 119 -14.10 2.50 -6.91
N PHE A 120 -14.14 3.01 -5.66
CA PHE A 120 -14.36 2.21 -4.46
C PHE A 120 -15.40 2.86 -3.52
N PRO A 121 -16.64 3.08 -3.97
CA PRO A 121 -17.64 3.87 -3.24
C PRO A 121 -17.98 3.32 -1.85
N ARG A 122 -17.96 2.00 -1.66
CA ARG A 122 -18.27 1.38 -0.37
C ARG A 122 -17.08 1.44 0.58
N LEU A 123 -15.87 1.29 0.04
CA LEU A 123 -14.66 1.51 0.84
C LEU A 123 -14.57 2.98 1.25
N ASN A 124 -14.82 3.92 0.34
CA ASN A 124 -14.85 5.35 0.66
C ASN A 124 -15.84 5.62 1.80
N LYS A 125 -17.07 5.11 1.69
CA LYS A 125 -18.09 5.25 2.74
C LYS A 125 -17.57 4.78 4.10
N LEU A 126 -17.00 3.57 4.18
CA LEU A 126 -16.43 3.02 5.42
C LEU A 126 -15.32 3.91 6.02
N LEU A 127 -14.53 4.58 5.19
CA LEU A 127 -13.38 5.38 5.63
C LEU A 127 -13.75 6.83 6.01
N THR A 128 -14.97 7.26 5.72
CA THR A 128 -15.44 8.63 5.96
C THR A 128 -16.59 8.74 6.97
N GLU A 129 -17.14 7.60 7.41
CA GLU A 129 -18.13 7.50 8.50
C GLU A 129 -17.45 7.41 9.86
#